data_AF-A0A959DX04-F1
#
_entry.id   AF-A0A959DX04-F1
#
_cell.length_a   1.000
_cell.length_b   1.000
_cell.length_c   1.000
_cell.angle_alpha   90.00
_cell.angle_beta   90.00
_cell.angle_gamma   90.00
#
_symmetry.space_group_name_H-M   'P 1'
#
loop_
_entity.id
_entity.type
_entity.pdbx_description
1 polymer ?
#
loop_
_entity_poly.entity_id
_entity_poly.type
_entity_poly.pdbx_seq_one_letter_code
_entity_poly.pdbx_strand_id
1 'polypeptide(L)'
;MSSRNVFYFASAWLAFNWIQAAWLPLDPDEAYYLLYAARLDWGYFDHPPMTAFFIRAGQALFPGAFGARFFFPVLQLVAFGLLRRLAGSPTDRAGLLFFFALLAAMPFFHVFGFIATPDSPLLFFTAAYLWALDGLLRHNNWKFALLLAAAMAGLLYSKYHGLLVIGFSLLPYWRKILDLKWVSAGLIALALYMPHLNWQYRHDFISIRYHLLGGRDDLYELKYTLNYLLNQFLVFSPLLFPFIIRAVYHSVKAGTKGIEAACRWMIIGFWAFFLYSTGKGHVEPQWTAALTPAIVLILWNRYRPPNQGSALVRKMAVAGFVLLMIARTGLMLHLPGVKNPLEKWDWIAPVDSIAGNTPVVFQNSYRSPAQFTFQTGKKAYTLTDLYYRPSQFDLWGDERDLQNRSVWIIGQGDWRVRGAREIKPPLNTFRIKKVDSLQVARQVKLEFAIPDATYRPGDTLHLPVKLTNPYPFDIYPDRGDMPLSLWIIFDVPRDHGAIRMLEVQPERKTWPSGAGVELSATAVIPARMSGEYRVSMGIAMGDLPPGYNSSAAKIVIAH
;
A
#
# COMPACT_ATOMS: atom_id res chain seq x y z
N MET A 1 25.24 -34.08 -1.89
CA MET A 1 24.81 -33.44 -3.15
C MET A 1 25.28 -32.00 -3.12
N SER A 2 26.02 -31.57 -4.15
CA SER A 2 26.93 -30.43 -4.03
C SER A 2 26.25 -29.07 -4.24
N SER A 3 26.95 -28.01 -3.80
CA SER A 3 26.66 -26.58 -4.05
C SER A 3 26.21 -26.27 -5.48
N ARG A 4 26.58 -27.12 -6.45
CA ARG A 4 26.17 -27.05 -7.85
C ARG A 4 24.65 -27.12 -8.06
N ASN A 5 23.92 -27.98 -7.35
CA ASN A 5 22.46 -28.08 -7.51
C ASN A 5 21.74 -26.86 -6.92
N VAL A 6 22.27 -26.31 -5.81
CA VAL A 6 21.78 -25.05 -5.23
C VAL A 6 21.99 -23.92 -6.21
N PHE A 7 23.18 -23.86 -6.83
CA PHE A 7 23.50 -22.88 -7.87
C PHE A 7 22.57 -22.99 -9.08
N TYR A 8 22.30 -24.19 -9.60
CA TYR A 8 21.39 -24.39 -10.73
C TYR A 8 19.96 -23.97 -10.40
N PHE A 9 19.43 -24.36 -9.23
CA PHE A 9 18.10 -23.93 -8.81
C PHE A 9 18.02 -22.41 -8.70
N ALA A 10 18.98 -21.78 -7.99
CA ALA A 10 19.01 -20.35 -7.80
C ALA A 10 19.13 -19.59 -9.13
N SER A 11 19.98 -20.07 -10.04
CA SER A 11 20.19 -19.46 -11.37
C SER A 11 18.95 -19.59 -12.24
N ALA A 12 18.31 -20.77 -12.29
CA ALA A 12 17.10 -20.98 -13.06
C ALA A 12 15.93 -20.15 -12.52
N TRP A 13 15.76 -20.09 -11.20
CA TRP A 13 14.74 -19.29 -10.55
C TRP A 13 14.91 -17.79 -10.81
N LEU A 14 16.15 -17.30 -10.69
CA LEU A 14 16.48 -15.90 -10.96
C LEU A 14 16.26 -15.54 -12.42
N ALA A 15 16.77 -16.36 -13.33
CA ALA A 15 16.60 -16.15 -14.77
C ALA A 15 15.12 -16.11 -15.13
N PHE A 16 14.31 -17.05 -14.63
CA PHE A 16 12.87 -17.06 -14.90
C PHE A 16 12.17 -15.81 -14.36
N ASN A 17 12.48 -15.39 -13.13
CA ASN A 17 11.92 -14.17 -12.55
C ASN A 17 12.32 -12.92 -13.33
N TRP A 18 13.58 -12.81 -13.77
CA TRP A 18 14.05 -11.69 -14.59
C TRP A 18 13.41 -11.66 -15.98
N ILE A 19 13.27 -12.81 -16.63
CA ILE A 19 12.56 -12.92 -17.90
C ILE A 19 11.12 -12.42 -17.72
N GLN A 20 10.42 -12.86 -16.68
CA GLN A 20 9.05 -12.41 -16.43
C GLN A 20 8.98 -10.93 -16.05
N ALA A 21 9.93 -10.43 -15.25
CA ALA A 21 10.02 -9.02 -14.88
C ALA A 21 10.24 -8.09 -16.09
N ALA A 22 10.95 -8.57 -17.12
CA ALA A 22 11.14 -7.85 -18.38
C ALA A 22 9.94 -7.98 -19.33
N TRP A 23 9.25 -9.12 -19.32
CA TRP A 23 8.18 -9.44 -20.26
C TRP A 23 6.83 -8.80 -19.92
N LEU A 24 6.47 -8.72 -18.63
CA LEU A 24 5.16 -8.24 -18.22
C LEU A 24 5.09 -6.71 -18.13
N PRO A 25 3.96 -6.08 -18.49
CA PRO A 25 3.71 -4.68 -18.18
C PRO A 25 3.80 -4.41 -16.67
N LEU A 26 4.02 -3.15 -16.29
CA LEU A 26 3.99 -2.75 -14.90
C LEU A 26 2.60 -2.92 -14.30
N ASP A 27 2.55 -3.41 -13.06
CA ASP A 27 1.38 -3.26 -12.21
C ASP A 27 1.13 -1.76 -11.96
N PRO A 28 -0.13 -1.31 -11.87
CA PRO A 28 -0.43 0.10 -11.60
C PRO A 28 0.25 0.67 -10.35
N ASP A 29 0.45 -0.13 -9.30
CA ASP A 29 1.15 0.31 -8.10
C ASP A 29 2.66 0.44 -8.32
N GLU A 30 3.27 -0.37 -9.20
CA GLU A 30 4.68 -0.22 -9.56
C GLU A 30 4.96 1.08 -10.31
N ALA A 31 4.04 1.48 -11.20
CA ALA A 31 4.13 2.79 -11.86
C ALA A 31 4.12 3.92 -10.83
N TYR A 32 3.31 3.79 -9.78
CA TYR A 32 3.25 4.76 -8.69
C TYR A 32 4.52 4.75 -7.82
N TYR A 33 5.06 3.57 -7.49
CA TYR A 33 6.33 3.46 -6.78
C TYR A 33 7.54 3.91 -7.60
N LEU A 34 7.46 3.94 -8.93
CA LEU A 34 8.47 4.58 -9.79
C LEU A 34 8.49 6.10 -9.59
N LEU A 35 7.35 6.74 -9.34
CA LEU A 35 7.33 8.17 -8.97
C LEU A 35 8.01 8.39 -7.62
N TYR A 36 7.79 7.49 -6.65
CA TYR A 36 8.51 7.52 -5.37
C TYR A 36 10.01 7.37 -5.61
N ALA A 37 10.40 6.38 -6.41
CA ALA A 37 11.79 6.16 -6.76
C ALA A 37 12.40 7.36 -7.46
N ALA A 38 11.66 8.14 -8.26
CA ALA A 38 12.14 9.37 -8.89
C ALA A 38 12.39 10.52 -7.90
N ARG A 39 11.75 10.50 -6.72
CA ARG A 39 11.91 11.48 -5.64
C ARG A 39 12.14 10.75 -4.31
N LEU A 40 13.36 10.22 -4.14
CA LEU A 40 13.71 9.49 -2.93
C LEU A 40 13.55 10.38 -1.68
N ASP A 41 12.80 9.86 -0.71
CA ASP A 41 12.61 10.47 0.60
C ASP A 41 12.56 9.37 1.66
N TRP A 42 12.51 9.75 2.93
CA TRP A 42 12.48 8.82 4.06
C TRP A 42 11.11 8.21 4.33
N GLY A 43 10.07 8.61 3.59
CA GLY A 43 8.73 8.04 3.64
C GLY A 43 7.84 8.57 2.51
N TYR A 44 6.69 7.93 2.33
CA TYR A 44 5.65 8.30 1.38
C TYR A 44 4.27 8.13 2.04
N PHE A 45 3.24 8.67 1.39
CA PHE A 45 1.88 8.74 1.90
C PHE A 45 1.40 7.42 2.52
N ASP A 46 1.56 6.31 1.81
CA ASP A 46 1.10 4.99 2.26
C ASP A 46 2.22 4.01 2.64
N HIS A 47 3.47 4.26 2.26
CA HIS A 47 4.55 3.30 2.45
C HIS A 47 5.87 3.92 2.90
N PRO A 48 6.64 3.19 3.72
CA PRO A 48 8.05 3.51 3.94
C PRO A 48 8.91 3.31 2.66
N PRO A 49 10.16 3.79 2.64
CA PRO A 49 10.92 4.04 1.41
C PRO A 49 11.63 2.86 0.75
N MET A 50 11.65 1.66 1.34
CA MET A 50 12.54 0.58 0.87
C MET A 50 12.25 0.13 -0.57
N THR A 51 10.97 0.10 -0.99
CA THR A 51 10.60 -0.23 -2.37
C THR A 51 11.13 0.81 -3.35
N ALA A 52 10.93 2.11 -3.05
CA ALA A 52 11.42 3.20 -3.87
C ALA A 52 12.95 3.17 -4.01
N PHE A 53 13.66 2.86 -2.92
CA PHE A 53 15.12 2.70 -2.93
C PHE A 53 15.57 1.59 -3.89
N PHE A 54 14.99 0.38 -3.81
CA PHE A 54 15.38 -0.72 -4.71
C PHE A 54 14.98 -0.47 -6.16
N ILE A 55 13.84 0.17 -6.40
CA ILE A 55 13.45 0.60 -7.76
C ILE A 55 14.48 1.60 -8.29
N ARG A 56 14.88 2.62 -7.52
CA ARG A 56 15.89 3.60 -7.95
C ARG A 56 17.23 2.93 -8.27
N ALA A 57 17.67 2.03 -7.41
CA ALA A 57 18.92 1.30 -7.62
C ALA A 57 18.86 0.48 -8.92
N GLY A 58 17.73 -0.17 -9.20
CA GLY A 58 17.56 -0.95 -10.44
C GLY A 58 17.46 -0.07 -11.68
N GLN A 59 16.74 1.07 -11.61
CA GLN A 59 16.68 2.08 -12.69
C GLN A 59 18.04 2.68 -13.03
N ALA A 60 18.98 2.72 -12.08
CA ALA A 60 20.36 3.15 -12.33
C ALA A 60 21.17 2.14 -13.17
N LEU A 61 20.74 0.87 -13.23
CA LEU A 61 21.43 -0.19 -13.97
C LEU A 61 20.73 -0.51 -15.31
N PHE A 62 19.41 -0.52 -15.32
CA PHE A 62 18.61 -0.84 -16.49
C PHE A 62 17.39 0.09 -16.57
N PRO A 63 16.93 0.49 -17.77
CA PRO A 63 15.75 1.31 -17.92
C PRO A 63 14.45 0.48 -17.83
N GLY A 64 13.32 1.18 -17.78
CA GLY A 64 11.99 0.60 -18.00
C GLY A 64 11.53 -0.37 -16.90
N ALA A 65 10.58 -1.24 -17.22
CA ALA A 65 9.98 -2.17 -16.25
C ALA A 65 11.01 -3.13 -15.63
N PHE A 66 11.96 -3.60 -16.43
CA PHE A 66 13.02 -4.48 -15.96
C PHE A 66 13.90 -3.81 -14.90
N GLY A 67 14.32 -2.56 -15.15
CA GLY A 67 15.04 -1.75 -14.18
C GLY A 67 14.30 -1.61 -12.85
N ALA A 68 12.99 -1.35 -12.90
CA ALA A 68 12.19 -1.18 -11.69
C ALA A 68 12.17 -2.44 -10.82
N ARG A 69 12.22 -3.61 -11.45
CA ARG A 69 12.08 -4.92 -10.79
C ARG A 69 13.40 -5.63 -10.52
N PHE A 70 14.53 -5.16 -11.05
CA PHE A 70 15.80 -5.90 -11.12
C PHE A 70 16.25 -6.52 -9.79
N PHE A 71 16.22 -5.75 -8.69
CA PHE A 71 16.71 -6.19 -7.38
C PHE A 71 15.72 -7.09 -6.62
N PHE A 72 14.44 -7.11 -6.98
CA PHE A 72 13.39 -7.84 -6.26
C PHE A 72 13.60 -9.38 -6.31
N PRO A 73 13.86 -9.99 -7.49
CA PRO A 73 14.32 -11.38 -7.58
C PRO A 73 15.61 -11.68 -6.81
N VAL A 74 16.55 -10.71 -6.77
CA VAL A 74 17.84 -10.87 -6.07
C VAL A 74 17.63 -10.95 -4.56
N LEU A 75 16.83 -10.03 -3.99
CA LEU A 75 16.47 -10.04 -2.57
C LEU A 75 15.81 -11.36 -2.18
N GLN A 76 14.95 -11.88 -3.05
CA GLN A 76 14.30 -13.17 -2.82
C GLN A 76 15.31 -14.34 -2.80
N LEU A 77 16.29 -14.38 -3.72
CA LEU A 77 17.34 -15.40 -3.66
C LEU A 77 18.15 -15.33 -2.38
N VAL A 78 18.48 -14.13 -1.91
CA VAL A 78 19.19 -13.97 -0.63
C VAL A 78 18.30 -14.48 0.52
N ALA A 79 17.00 -14.17 0.49
CA ALA A 79 16.03 -14.70 1.45
C ALA A 79 16.00 -16.23 1.45
N PHE A 80 16.01 -16.88 0.28
CA PHE A 80 16.09 -18.34 0.17
C PHE A 80 17.38 -18.90 0.75
N GLY A 81 18.51 -18.23 0.55
CA GLY A 81 19.79 -18.58 1.16
C GLY A 81 19.74 -18.52 2.70
N LEU A 82 19.13 -17.49 3.26
CA LEU A 82 18.93 -17.32 4.71
C LEU A 82 18.00 -18.38 5.29
N LEU A 83 16.88 -18.67 4.61
CA LEU A 83 15.97 -19.75 4.98
C LEU A 83 16.65 -21.11 4.92
N ARG A 84 17.54 -21.35 3.94
CA ARG A 84 18.31 -22.59 3.85
C ARG A 84 19.27 -22.73 5.04
N ARG A 85 19.88 -21.62 5.49
CA ARG A 85 20.73 -21.62 6.69
C ARG A 85 19.92 -21.95 7.95
N LEU A 86 18.73 -21.34 8.10
CA LEU A 86 17.80 -21.64 9.18
C LEU A 86 17.33 -23.11 9.16
N ALA A 87 17.16 -23.68 7.97
CA ALA A 87 16.83 -25.08 7.75
C ALA A 87 18.00 -26.06 8.02
N GLY A 88 19.17 -25.58 8.45
CA GLY A 88 20.34 -26.42 8.74
C GLY A 88 21.23 -26.71 7.52
N SER A 89 21.08 -25.94 6.44
CA SER A 89 21.85 -26.06 5.21
C SER A 89 21.85 -27.47 4.61
N PRO A 90 20.68 -28.08 4.35
CA PRO A 90 20.62 -29.44 3.80
C PRO A 90 21.50 -29.58 2.56
N THR A 91 22.25 -30.68 2.49
CA THR A 91 23.18 -31.01 1.40
C THR A 91 22.88 -32.36 0.75
N ASP A 92 22.04 -33.18 1.36
CA ASP A 92 21.59 -34.44 0.75
C ASP A 92 20.51 -34.16 -0.32
N ARG A 93 20.35 -35.10 -1.25
CA ARG A 93 19.40 -34.95 -2.37
C ARG A 93 17.98 -34.72 -1.90
N ALA A 94 17.54 -35.55 -0.95
CA ALA A 94 16.16 -35.57 -0.52
C ALA A 94 15.81 -34.27 0.23
N GLY A 95 16.69 -33.84 1.14
CA GLY A 95 16.57 -32.58 1.87
C GLY A 95 16.58 -31.37 0.96
N LEU A 96 17.51 -31.27 0.01
CA LEU A 96 17.57 -30.15 -0.94
C LEU A 96 16.30 -30.06 -1.81
N LEU A 97 15.89 -31.18 -2.42
CA LEU A 97 14.68 -31.20 -3.25
C LEU A 97 13.43 -30.89 -2.44
N PHE A 98 13.34 -31.38 -1.21
CA PHE A 98 12.22 -31.08 -0.33
C PHE A 98 12.18 -29.59 0.03
N PHE A 99 13.32 -29.01 0.43
CA PHE A 99 13.41 -27.60 0.79
C PHE A 99 13.03 -26.68 -0.38
N PHE A 100 13.58 -26.92 -1.57
CA PHE A 100 13.23 -26.12 -2.76
C PHE A 100 11.79 -26.32 -3.20
N ALA A 101 11.23 -27.52 -3.08
CA ALA A 101 9.81 -27.74 -3.34
C ALA A 101 8.93 -26.91 -2.39
N LEU A 102 9.27 -26.81 -1.09
CA LEU A 102 8.52 -25.97 -0.15
C LEU A 102 8.56 -24.49 -0.54
N LEU A 103 9.74 -23.97 -0.92
CA LEU A 103 9.87 -22.57 -1.37
C LEU A 103 9.04 -22.33 -2.64
N ALA A 104 9.19 -23.20 -3.64
CA ALA A 104 8.53 -23.09 -4.94
C ALA A 104 7.02 -23.39 -4.89
N ALA A 105 6.50 -23.87 -3.76
CA ALA A 105 5.07 -24.07 -3.57
C ALA A 105 4.34 -22.86 -2.99
N MET A 106 5.06 -21.79 -2.62
CA MET A 106 4.49 -20.61 -1.95
C MET A 106 4.09 -19.52 -2.96
N PRO A 107 2.79 -19.20 -3.13
CA PRO A 107 2.32 -18.18 -4.07
C PRO A 107 3.00 -16.82 -3.92
N PHE A 108 3.22 -16.36 -2.69
CA PHE A 108 3.88 -15.07 -2.45
C PHE A 108 5.33 -15.02 -2.92
N PHE A 109 6.08 -16.14 -2.90
CA PHE A 109 7.41 -16.17 -3.50
C PHE A 109 7.36 -16.14 -5.03
N HIS A 110 6.25 -16.52 -5.65
CA HIS A 110 6.09 -16.35 -7.09
C HIS A 110 5.81 -14.89 -7.45
N VAL A 111 4.74 -14.31 -6.91
CA VAL A 111 4.29 -12.94 -7.25
C VAL A 111 5.36 -11.89 -6.92
N PHE A 112 5.88 -11.92 -5.69
CA PHE A 112 6.90 -10.97 -5.23
C PHE A 112 8.31 -11.32 -5.70
N GLY A 113 8.43 -12.34 -6.54
CA GLY A 113 9.65 -12.67 -7.26
C GLY A 113 9.85 -11.84 -8.53
N PHE A 114 8.82 -11.18 -9.06
CA PHE A 114 8.91 -10.39 -10.29
C PHE A 114 8.15 -9.05 -10.27
N ILE A 115 7.41 -8.73 -9.21
CA ILE A 115 6.74 -7.44 -9.01
C ILE A 115 7.45 -6.60 -7.94
N ALA A 116 7.59 -5.30 -8.20
CA ALA A 116 8.23 -4.31 -7.36
C ALA A 116 7.27 -3.67 -6.33
N THR A 117 6.83 -4.44 -5.33
CA THR A 117 5.98 -3.95 -4.23
C THR A 117 6.70 -3.93 -2.88
N PRO A 118 6.12 -3.29 -1.84
CA PRO A 118 6.59 -3.34 -0.44
C PRO A 118 6.70 -4.74 0.17
N ASP A 119 5.98 -5.72 -0.37
CA ASP A 119 5.95 -7.08 0.17
C ASP A 119 7.23 -7.86 -0.13
N SER A 120 7.91 -7.59 -1.25
CA SER A 120 9.17 -8.24 -1.62
C SER A 120 10.33 -7.92 -0.66
N PRO A 121 10.66 -6.65 -0.35
CA PRO A 121 11.67 -6.36 0.66
C PRO A 121 11.22 -6.81 2.06
N LEU A 122 9.91 -6.78 2.37
CA LEU A 122 9.37 -7.30 3.63
C LEU A 122 9.67 -8.80 3.80
N LEU A 123 9.48 -9.62 2.75
CA LEU A 123 9.82 -11.05 2.77
C LEU A 123 11.31 -11.28 3.00
N PHE A 124 12.16 -10.51 2.32
CA PHE A 124 13.62 -10.58 2.49
C PHE A 124 14.03 -10.24 3.92
N PHE A 125 13.59 -9.09 4.44
CA PHE A 125 13.93 -8.67 5.79
C PHE A 125 13.29 -9.56 6.86
N THR A 126 12.16 -10.22 6.58
CA THR A 126 11.62 -11.26 7.47
C THR A 126 12.56 -12.47 7.57
N ALA A 127 13.09 -12.96 6.44
CA ALA A 127 14.07 -14.04 6.46
C ALA A 127 15.38 -13.63 7.15
N ALA A 128 15.86 -12.40 6.91
CA ALA A 128 17.05 -11.85 7.56
C ALA A 128 16.84 -11.68 9.07
N TYR A 129 15.66 -11.19 9.47
CA TYR A 129 15.25 -11.05 10.86
C TYR A 129 15.21 -12.40 11.58
N LEU A 130 14.54 -13.41 11.01
CA LEU A 130 14.47 -14.75 11.61
C LEU A 130 15.86 -15.37 11.73
N TRP A 131 16.74 -15.18 10.73
CA TRP A 131 18.11 -15.69 10.77
C TRP A 131 18.96 -14.99 11.84
N ALA A 132 18.85 -13.66 11.97
CA ALA A 132 19.54 -12.92 13.00
C ALA A 132 19.02 -13.25 14.40
N LEU A 133 17.71 -13.39 14.56
CA LEU A 133 17.05 -13.77 15.81
C LEU A 133 17.49 -15.16 16.27
N ASP A 134 17.52 -16.14 15.36
CA ASP A 134 18.01 -17.49 15.63
C ASP A 134 19.48 -17.48 16.08
N GLY A 135 20.33 -16.70 15.41
CA GLY A 135 21.72 -16.53 15.81
C GLY A 135 21.87 -15.88 17.18
N LEU A 136 21.07 -14.88 17.51
CA LEU A 136 21.07 -14.23 18.82
C LEU A 136 20.57 -15.18 19.91
N LEU A 137 19.53 -15.97 19.63
CA LEU A 137 19.01 -17.00 20.53
C LEU A 137 20.04 -18.08 20.86
N ARG A 138 20.85 -18.51 19.89
CA ARG A 138 21.85 -19.57 20.06
C ARG A 138 23.16 -19.10 20.66
N HIS A 139 23.65 -17.93 20.24
CA HIS A 139 25.00 -17.48 20.54
C HIS A 139 25.07 -16.26 21.46
N ASN A 140 23.96 -15.52 21.61
CA ASN A 140 23.85 -14.30 22.41
C ASN A 140 25.05 -13.34 22.30
N ASN A 141 25.42 -12.94 21.07
CA ASN A 141 26.58 -12.08 20.79
C ASN A 141 26.22 -10.81 20.01
N TRP A 142 27.13 -9.83 20.02
CA TRP A 142 26.93 -8.52 19.40
C TRP A 142 26.73 -8.57 17.88
N LYS A 143 27.39 -9.51 17.18
CA LYS A 143 27.20 -9.70 15.75
C LYS A 143 25.72 -9.93 15.42
N PHE A 144 25.06 -10.86 16.10
CA PHE A 144 23.66 -11.14 15.85
C PHE A 144 22.72 -10.07 16.41
N ALA A 145 23.10 -9.37 17.48
CA ALA A 145 22.33 -8.21 17.96
C ALA A 145 22.30 -7.08 16.91
N LEU A 146 23.44 -6.76 16.30
CA LEU A 146 23.54 -5.75 15.25
C LEU A 146 22.82 -6.16 13.96
N LEU A 147 22.95 -7.44 13.56
CA LEU A 147 22.21 -7.98 12.41
C LEU A 147 20.69 -7.95 12.66
N LEU A 148 20.25 -8.26 13.89
CA LEU A 148 18.85 -8.18 14.27
C LEU A 148 18.36 -6.74 14.22
N ALA A 149 19.15 -5.78 14.71
CA ALA A 149 18.82 -4.35 14.66
C ALA A 149 18.62 -3.87 13.22
N ALA A 150 19.56 -4.19 12.33
CA ALA A 150 19.47 -3.85 10.91
C ALA A 150 18.25 -4.51 10.23
N ALA A 151 17.97 -5.78 10.54
CA ALA A 151 16.81 -6.47 10.00
C ALA A 151 15.48 -5.91 10.51
N MET A 152 15.39 -5.52 11.78
CA MET A 152 14.21 -4.85 12.34
C MET A 152 13.96 -3.49 11.68
N ALA A 153 15.01 -2.67 11.52
CA ALA A 153 14.88 -1.42 10.78
C ALA A 153 14.44 -1.67 9.33
N GLY A 154 15.05 -2.64 8.64
CA GLY A 154 14.70 -3.01 7.27
C GLY A 154 13.25 -3.50 7.11
N LEU A 155 12.72 -4.25 8.08
CA LEU A 155 11.30 -4.64 8.14
C LEU A 155 10.40 -3.41 8.18
N LEU A 156 10.67 -2.48 9.10
CA LEU A 156 9.88 -1.27 9.27
C LEU A 156 9.99 -0.33 8.06
N TYR A 157 11.17 -0.24 7.44
CA TYR A 157 11.39 0.48 6.18
C TYR A 157 10.73 -0.18 4.97
N SER A 158 10.33 -1.45 5.06
CA SER A 158 9.63 -2.15 3.97
C SER A 158 8.14 -1.93 4.05
N LYS A 159 7.53 -2.21 5.21
CA LYS A 159 6.07 -2.11 5.40
C LYS A 159 5.77 -2.08 6.89
N TYR A 160 4.73 -1.35 7.31
CA TYR A 160 4.32 -1.28 8.73
C TYR A 160 3.97 -2.65 9.35
N HIS A 161 3.60 -3.63 8.52
CA HIS A 161 3.42 -5.03 8.90
C HIS A 161 4.67 -5.66 9.53
N GLY A 162 5.87 -5.12 9.28
CA GLY A 162 7.10 -5.49 9.95
C GLY A 162 7.01 -5.40 11.48
N LEU A 163 6.19 -4.49 12.01
CA LEU A 163 5.94 -4.41 13.46
C LEU A 163 5.25 -5.67 14.00
N LEU A 164 4.32 -6.26 13.23
CA LEU A 164 3.65 -7.50 13.61
C LEU A 164 4.64 -8.69 13.58
N VAL A 165 5.57 -8.71 12.62
CA VAL A 165 6.65 -9.71 12.57
C VAL A 165 7.46 -9.65 13.86
N ILE A 166 7.93 -8.46 14.23
CA ILE A 166 8.73 -8.24 15.44
C ILE A 166 7.93 -8.60 16.69
N GLY A 167 6.74 -8.00 16.86
CA GLY A 167 5.91 -8.17 18.06
C GLY A 167 5.53 -9.63 18.33
N PHE A 168 4.96 -10.33 17.36
CA PHE A 168 4.51 -11.71 17.56
C PHE A 168 5.65 -12.71 17.69
N SER A 169 6.75 -12.52 16.94
CA SER A 169 7.90 -13.44 17.04
C SER A 169 8.68 -13.28 18.35
N LEU A 170 8.68 -12.10 18.97
CA LEU A 170 9.36 -11.83 20.24
C LEU A 170 8.54 -12.16 21.48
N LEU A 171 7.22 -12.30 21.35
CA LEU A 171 6.31 -12.67 22.44
C LEU A 171 6.79 -13.86 23.31
N PRO A 172 7.24 -15.00 22.76
CA PRO A 172 7.76 -16.11 23.57
C PRO A 172 9.07 -15.79 24.32
N TYR A 173 9.73 -14.68 24.02
CA TYR A 173 11.00 -14.27 24.62
C TYR A 173 10.91 -12.95 25.37
N TRP A 174 9.73 -12.52 25.80
CA TRP A 174 9.55 -11.22 26.49
C TRP A 174 10.53 -11.00 27.66
N ARG A 175 10.92 -12.05 28.39
CA ARG A 175 11.92 -11.97 29.48
C ARG A 175 13.34 -11.63 29.02
N LYS A 176 13.65 -11.82 27.73
CA LYS A 176 14.96 -11.48 27.14
C LYS A 176 15.13 -9.97 26.96
N ILE A 177 14.08 -9.17 27.12
CA ILE A 177 14.19 -7.70 27.14
C ILE A 177 15.03 -7.16 28.33
N LEU A 178 15.45 -8.03 29.24
CA LEU A 178 16.39 -7.69 30.32
C LEU A 178 17.86 -7.88 29.91
N ASP A 179 18.13 -8.56 28.79
CA ASP A 179 19.49 -8.74 28.29
C ASP A 179 19.94 -7.50 27.49
N LEU A 180 21.10 -6.96 27.85
CA LEU A 180 21.66 -5.75 27.24
C LEU A 180 21.73 -5.85 25.71
N LYS A 181 22.08 -7.00 25.14
CA LYS A 181 22.23 -7.15 23.69
C LYS A 181 20.88 -7.11 22.97
N TRP A 182 19.83 -7.64 23.62
CA TRP A 182 18.46 -7.60 23.09
C TRP A 182 17.89 -6.19 23.13
N VAL A 183 18.05 -5.48 24.25
CA VAL A 183 17.66 -4.08 24.38
C VAL A 183 18.43 -3.22 23.38
N SER A 184 19.75 -3.42 23.28
CA SER A 184 20.59 -2.69 22.33
C SER A 184 20.17 -2.94 20.89
N ALA A 185 19.80 -4.17 20.52
CA ALA A 185 19.28 -4.45 19.19
C ALA A 185 18.02 -3.62 18.88
N GLY A 186 17.09 -3.50 19.83
CA GLY A 186 15.88 -2.68 19.71
C GLY A 186 16.19 -1.17 19.61
N LEU A 187 17.06 -0.66 20.48
CA LEU A 187 17.45 0.76 20.49
C LEU A 187 18.21 1.15 19.21
N ILE A 188 19.12 0.28 18.74
CA ILE A 188 19.84 0.50 17.48
C ILE A 188 18.88 0.44 16.29
N ALA A 189 17.92 -0.50 16.28
CA ALA A 189 16.90 -0.52 15.23
C ALA A 189 16.06 0.77 15.20
N LEU A 190 15.69 1.29 16.37
CA LEU A 190 14.96 2.55 16.49
C LEU A 190 15.81 3.72 15.98
N ALA A 191 17.10 3.77 16.34
CA ALA A 191 18.03 4.78 15.86
C ALA A 191 18.19 4.72 14.32
N LEU A 192 18.30 3.51 13.76
CA LEU A 192 18.36 3.30 12.32
C LEU A 192 17.06 3.71 11.61
N TYR A 193 15.90 3.52 12.25
CA TYR A 193 14.57 3.87 11.72
C TYR A 193 14.19 5.35 11.95
N MET A 194 14.98 6.07 12.75
CA MET A 194 14.73 7.46 13.14
C MET A 194 14.51 8.42 11.96
N PRO A 195 15.22 8.31 10.82
CA PRO A 195 14.93 9.16 9.66
C PRO A 195 13.48 9.08 9.16
N HIS A 196 12.87 7.89 9.16
CA HIS A 196 11.45 7.75 8.78
C HIS A 196 10.53 8.33 9.85
N LEU A 197 10.84 8.16 11.13
CA LEU A 197 10.05 8.75 12.21
C LEU A 197 10.07 10.28 12.17
N ASN A 198 11.23 10.88 11.90
CA ASN A 198 11.34 12.32 11.70
C ASN A 198 10.58 12.78 10.44
N TRP A 199 10.62 12.00 9.35
CA TRP A 199 9.80 12.27 8.17
C TRP A 199 8.30 12.25 8.50
N GLN A 200 7.84 11.25 9.25
CA GLN A 200 6.45 11.18 9.69
C GLN A 200 6.06 12.39 10.55
N TYR A 201 6.91 12.77 11.51
CA TYR A 201 6.66 13.93 12.36
C TYR A 201 6.49 15.22 11.55
N ARG A 202 7.35 15.45 10.53
CA ARG A 202 7.27 16.61 9.63
C ARG A 202 6.04 16.61 8.70
N HIS A 203 5.37 15.48 8.55
CA HIS A 203 4.18 15.31 7.72
C HIS A 203 2.96 14.93 8.58
N ASP A 204 2.91 15.38 9.84
CA ASP A 204 1.78 15.18 10.74
C ASP A 204 1.32 13.73 10.88
N PHE A 205 2.29 12.80 10.84
CA PHE A 205 2.11 11.35 10.89
C PHE A 205 1.14 10.81 9.83
N ILE A 206 1.13 11.40 8.63
CA ILE A 206 0.11 11.14 7.61
C ILE A 206 -0.08 9.66 7.27
N SER A 207 1.00 8.86 7.13
CA SER A 207 0.83 7.44 6.81
C SER A 207 0.26 6.65 7.99
N ILE A 208 0.67 6.98 9.22
CA ILE A 208 0.15 6.31 10.43
C ILE A 208 -1.33 6.64 10.59
N ARG A 209 -1.71 7.90 10.38
CA ARG A 209 -3.12 8.32 10.38
C ARG A 209 -3.90 7.59 9.29
N TYR A 210 -3.34 7.46 8.08
CA TYR A 210 -3.97 6.71 7.00
C TYR A 210 -4.21 5.24 7.39
N HIS A 211 -3.21 4.54 7.94
CA HIS A 211 -3.34 3.12 8.28
C HIS A 211 -4.14 2.82 9.55
N LEU A 212 -4.16 3.74 10.54
CA LEU A 212 -4.83 3.53 11.83
C LEU A 212 -6.17 4.27 11.98
N LEU A 213 -6.31 5.46 11.38
CA LEU A 213 -7.46 6.35 11.55
C LEU A 213 -8.24 6.58 10.24
N GLY A 214 -7.68 6.22 9.09
CA GLY A 214 -8.15 6.60 7.75
C GLY A 214 -9.36 5.83 7.22
N GLY A 215 -10.33 5.49 8.06
CA GLY A 215 -11.64 4.98 7.59
C GLY A 215 -11.75 3.48 7.42
N ARG A 216 -10.98 2.67 8.16
CA ARG A 216 -11.22 1.21 8.27
C ARG A 216 -12.29 0.92 9.33
N ASP A 217 -13.35 1.69 9.34
CA ASP A 217 -14.52 1.48 10.21
C ASP A 217 -15.74 1.20 9.34
N ASP A 218 -15.54 0.47 8.24
CA ASP A 218 -16.64 -0.05 7.42
C ASP A 218 -17.58 -0.86 8.31
N LEU A 219 -18.88 -0.77 8.03
CA LEU A 219 -19.86 -1.65 8.66
C LEU A 219 -19.47 -3.10 8.45
N TYR A 220 -19.43 -3.88 9.53
CA TYR A 220 -19.04 -5.28 9.46
C TYR A 220 -19.98 -6.07 8.55
N GLU A 221 -19.39 -6.83 7.63
CA GLU A 221 -20.11 -7.80 6.81
C GLU A 221 -19.45 -9.18 6.94
N LEU A 222 -20.28 -10.23 7.06
CA LEU A 222 -19.78 -11.62 7.18
C LEU A 222 -18.87 -12.02 6.01
N LYS A 223 -19.07 -11.43 4.82
CA LYS A 223 -18.23 -11.63 3.64
C LYS A 223 -16.76 -11.28 3.91
N TYR A 224 -16.45 -10.29 4.76
CA TYR A 224 -15.07 -9.93 5.07
C TYR A 224 -14.34 -11.07 5.77
N THR A 225 -14.98 -11.71 6.75
CA THR A 225 -14.44 -12.86 7.47
C THR A 225 -14.31 -14.09 6.57
N LEU A 226 -15.34 -14.40 5.78
CA LEU A 226 -15.30 -15.56 4.86
C LEU A 226 -14.23 -15.38 3.78
N ASN A 227 -14.15 -14.18 3.18
CA ASN A 227 -13.12 -13.85 2.20
C ASN A 227 -11.73 -13.95 2.81
N TYR A 228 -11.53 -13.46 4.04
CA TYR A 228 -10.26 -13.59 4.72
C TYR A 228 -9.83 -15.06 4.88
N LEU A 229 -10.72 -15.93 5.39
CA LEU A 229 -10.44 -17.36 5.56
C LEU A 229 -10.11 -18.05 4.23
N LEU A 230 -10.91 -17.77 3.19
CA LEU A 230 -10.68 -18.27 1.83
C LEU A 230 -9.33 -17.77 1.30
N ASN A 231 -9.02 -16.49 1.47
CA ASN A 231 -7.76 -15.90 1.04
C ASN A 231 -6.57 -16.56 1.74
N GLN A 232 -6.61 -16.82 3.05
CA GLN A 232 -5.52 -17.51 3.74
C GLN A 232 -5.29 -18.93 3.21
N PHE A 233 -6.36 -19.66 2.87
CA PHE A 233 -6.28 -20.97 2.22
C PHE A 233 -5.62 -20.89 0.83
N LEU A 234 -6.01 -19.90 0.03
CA LEU A 234 -5.50 -19.72 -1.34
C LEU A 234 -4.04 -19.23 -1.39
N VAL A 235 -3.68 -18.23 -0.58
CA VAL A 235 -2.36 -17.58 -0.67
C VAL A 235 -1.22 -18.38 -0.03
N PHE A 236 -1.53 -19.34 0.85
CA PHE A 236 -0.53 -20.26 1.45
C PHE A 236 -0.53 -21.65 0.84
N SER A 237 -0.90 -21.75 -0.44
CA SER A 237 -0.94 -22.99 -1.23
C SER A 237 -2.01 -23.97 -0.72
N PRO A 238 -3.17 -24.07 -1.40
CA PRO A 238 -4.26 -24.97 -1.03
C PRO A 238 -3.82 -26.41 -0.73
N LEU A 239 -2.86 -26.91 -1.51
CA LEU A 239 -2.33 -28.28 -1.38
C LEU A 239 -1.43 -28.47 -0.14
N LEU A 240 -0.84 -27.39 0.38
CA LEU A 240 -0.02 -27.43 1.59
C LEU A 240 -0.78 -26.99 2.85
N PHE A 241 -1.90 -26.28 2.71
CA PHE A 241 -2.63 -25.69 3.82
C PHE A 241 -2.97 -26.69 4.95
N PRO A 242 -3.47 -27.92 4.68
CA PRO A 242 -3.70 -28.91 5.75
C PRO A 242 -2.43 -29.31 6.50
N PHE A 243 -1.29 -29.37 5.81
CA PHE A 243 0.01 -29.68 6.42
C PHE A 243 0.55 -28.51 7.24
N ILE A 244 0.26 -27.27 6.83
CA ILE A 244 0.60 -26.06 7.60
C ILE A 244 -0.15 -26.09 8.94
N ILE A 245 -1.47 -26.28 8.92
CA ILE A 245 -2.29 -26.37 10.14
C ILE A 245 -1.78 -27.50 11.06
N ARG A 246 -1.52 -28.68 10.51
CA ARG A 246 -1.00 -29.82 11.28
C ARG A 246 0.39 -29.55 11.87
N ALA A 247 1.26 -28.87 11.14
CA ALA A 247 2.60 -28.53 11.62
C ALA A 247 2.56 -27.46 12.73
N VAL A 248 1.71 -26.43 12.58
CA VAL A 248 1.47 -25.43 13.63
C VAL A 248 0.88 -26.10 14.88
N TYR A 249 -0.16 -26.93 14.73
CA TYR A 249 -0.77 -27.68 15.84
C TYR A 249 0.27 -28.54 16.58
N HIS A 250 1.11 -29.27 15.85
CA HIS A 250 2.16 -30.08 16.46
C HIS A 250 3.21 -29.21 17.18
N SER A 251 3.57 -28.06 16.61
CA SER A 251 4.48 -27.11 17.23
C SER A 251 3.92 -26.54 18.55
N VAL A 252 2.61 -26.23 18.59
CA VAL A 252 1.90 -25.85 19.82
C VAL A 252 1.96 -26.99 20.84
N LYS A 253 1.51 -28.19 20.45
CA LYS A 253 1.41 -29.34 21.36
C LYS A 253 2.76 -29.76 21.93
N ALA A 254 3.82 -29.72 21.12
CA ALA A 254 5.17 -30.07 21.53
C ALA A 254 5.87 -28.96 22.33
N GLY A 255 5.27 -27.76 22.45
CA GLY A 255 5.86 -26.64 23.19
C GLY A 255 7.24 -26.25 22.67
N THR A 256 7.46 -26.29 21.35
CA THR A 256 8.81 -26.13 20.79
C THR A 256 9.39 -24.75 21.10
N LYS A 257 10.71 -24.72 21.32
CA LYS A 257 11.51 -23.56 21.72
C LYS A 257 12.41 -23.07 20.56
N GLY A 258 13.23 -22.05 20.82
CA GLY A 258 14.11 -21.47 19.80
C GLY A 258 13.30 -20.88 18.64
N ILE A 259 13.90 -20.75 17.46
CA ILE A 259 13.29 -20.05 16.31
C ILE A 259 11.93 -20.61 15.86
N GLU A 260 11.64 -21.89 16.14
CA GLU A 260 10.32 -22.46 15.82
C GLU A 260 9.20 -21.83 16.67
N ALA A 261 9.49 -21.46 17.93
CA ALA A 261 8.54 -20.73 18.77
C ALA A 261 8.19 -19.37 18.17
N ALA A 262 9.19 -18.61 17.71
CA ALA A 262 8.99 -17.36 16.99
C ALA A 262 8.11 -17.55 15.75
N CYS A 263 8.42 -18.54 14.91
CA CYS A 263 7.64 -18.83 13.70
C CYS A 263 6.18 -19.15 14.03
N ARG A 264 5.95 -19.98 15.06
CA ARG A 264 4.60 -20.38 15.49
C ARG A 264 3.79 -19.18 15.98
N TRP A 265 4.36 -18.37 16.87
CA TRP A 265 3.68 -17.20 17.40
C TRP A 265 3.45 -16.13 16.34
N MET A 266 4.36 -15.99 15.39
CA MET A 266 4.16 -15.13 14.22
C MET A 266 2.94 -15.57 13.40
N ILE A 267 2.83 -16.87 13.05
CA ILE A 267 1.69 -17.39 12.28
C ILE A 267 0.38 -17.24 13.04
N ILE A 268 0.31 -17.68 14.29
CA ILE A 268 -0.90 -17.57 15.11
C ILE A 268 -1.29 -16.11 15.33
N GLY A 269 -0.31 -15.26 15.65
CA GLY A 269 -0.51 -13.85 15.93
C GLY A 269 -1.04 -13.07 14.73
N PHE A 270 -0.42 -13.23 13.55
CA PHE A 270 -0.94 -12.61 12.32
C PHE A 270 -2.34 -13.11 11.98
N TRP A 271 -2.57 -14.43 12.06
CA TRP A 271 -3.89 -14.97 11.71
C TRP A 271 -4.97 -14.47 12.64
N ALA A 272 -4.70 -14.41 13.96
CA ALA A 272 -5.63 -13.87 14.95
C ALA A 272 -5.83 -12.36 14.78
N PHE A 273 -4.75 -11.59 14.56
CA PHE A 273 -4.81 -10.14 14.37
C PHE A 273 -5.64 -9.77 13.15
N PHE A 274 -5.39 -10.41 12.01
CA PHE A 274 -6.13 -10.11 10.79
C PHE A 274 -7.53 -10.69 10.79
N LEU A 275 -7.79 -11.79 11.50
CA LEU A 275 -9.16 -12.24 11.77
C LEU A 275 -9.92 -11.20 12.61
N TYR A 276 -9.31 -10.64 13.65
CA TYR A 276 -9.90 -9.52 14.41
C TYR A 276 -10.13 -8.29 13.51
N SER A 277 -9.19 -7.99 12.62
CA SER A 277 -9.30 -6.86 11.69
C SER A 277 -10.45 -6.99 10.69
N THR A 278 -11.02 -8.18 10.45
CA THR A 278 -12.19 -8.30 9.55
C THR A 278 -13.45 -7.65 10.14
N GLY A 279 -13.50 -7.49 11.47
CA GLY A 279 -14.53 -6.70 12.17
C GLY A 279 -14.47 -5.20 11.87
N LYS A 280 -13.38 -4.75 11.23
CA LYS A 280 -13.08 -3.36 10.87
C LYS A 280 -12.95 -3.19 9.34
N GLY A 281 -13.64 -4.03 8.57
CA GLY A 281 -13.63 -3.97 7.11
C GLY A 281 -12.72 -5.00 6.44
N HIS A 282 -12.50 -4.82 5.13
CA HIS A 282 -11.82 -5.81 4.30
C HIS A 282 -10.33 -5.99 4.69
N VAL A 283 -9.86 -7.23 4.59
CA VAL A 283 -8.46 -7.61 4.81
C VAL A 283 -7.88 -8.16 3.52
N GLU A 284 -6.88 -7.45 2.99
CA GLU A 284 -6.20 -7.82 1.77
C GLU A 284 -5.35 -9.09 1.95
N PRO A 285 -5.35 -10.03 0.98
CA PRO A 285 -4.60 -11.27 1.08
C PRO A 285 -3.10 -11.07 1.36
N GLN A 286 -2.48 -10.09 0.70
CA GLN A 286 -1.04 -9.81 0.77
C GLN A 286 -0.57 -9.32 2.14
N TRP A 287 -1.45 -8.86 3.03
CA TRP A 287 -1.03 -8.39 4.36
C TRP A 287 -0.44 -9.49 5.25
N THR A 288 -0.76 -10.75 4.97
CA THR A 288 -0.16 -11.90 5.66
C THR A 288 1.08 -12.45 4.96
N ALA A 289 1.55 -11.85 3.86
CA ALA A 289 2.69 -12.36 3.08
C ALA A 289 3.96 -12.60 3.90
N ALA A 290 4.22 -11.78 4.92
CA ALA A 290 5.36 -11.95 5.82
C ALA A 290 5.38 -13.31 6.56
N LEU A 291 4.28 -14.06 6.60
CA LEU A 291 4.24 -15.41 7.17
C LEU A 291 4.96 -16.47 6.34
N THR A 292 5.17 -16.24 5.04
CA THR A 292 5.74 -17.25 4.14
C THR A 292 7.07 -17.84 4.63
N PRO A 293 8.07 -17.03 5.05
CA PRO A 293 9.30 -17.52 5.71
C PRO A 293 9.05 -18.49 6.87
N ALA A 294 8.18 -18.13 7.82
CA ALA A 294 7.90 -18.95 9.00
C ALA A 294 7.16 -20.24 8.65
N ILE A 295 6.22 -20.18 7.70
CA ILE A 295 5.47 -21.34 7.23
C ILE A 295 6.40 -22.36 6.60
N VAL A 296 7.33 -21.93 5.74
CA VAL A 296 8.34 -22.82 5.14
C VAL A 296 9.19 -23.49 6.22
N LEU A 297 9.61 -22.75 7.25
CA LEU A 297 10.43 -23.30 8.34
C LEU A 297 9.67 -24.30 9.22
N ILE A 298 8.40 -24.04 9.53
CA ILE A 298 7.56 -24.98 10.30
C ILE A 298 7.30 -26.26 9.49
N LEU A 299 7.00 -26.14 8.20
CA LEU A 299 6.84 -27.30 7.31
C LEU A 299 8.15 -28.10 7.21
N TRP A 300 9.29 -27.42 7.06
CA TRP A 300 10.62 -28.05 7.06
C TRP A 300 10.87 -28.81 8.36
N ASN A 301 10.67 -28.17 9.52
CA ASN A 301 10.90 -28.78 10.81
C ASN A 301 10.03 -30.01 11.05
N ARG A 302 8.78 -29.98 10.59
CA ARG A 302 7.84 -31.07 10.80
C ARG A 302 8.01 -32.23 9.81
N TYR A 303 8.36 -31.95 8.56
CA TYR A 303 8.24 -32.92 7.46
C TYR A 303 9.52 -33.17 6.68
N ARG A 304 10.67 -32.61 7.09
CA ARG A 304 11.95 -32.92 6.41
C ARG A 304 12.25 -34.43 6.41
N PRO A 305 12.85 -34.96 5.33
CA PRO A 305 13.30 -36.35 5.28
C PRO A 305 14.22 -36.72 6.47
N PRO A 306 14.18 -37.97 6.96
CA PRO A 306 13.41 -39.11 6.46
C PRO A 306 11.99 -39.25 7.07
N ASN A 307 11.34 -38.15 7.50
CA ASN A 307 10.00 -38.21 8.07
C ASN A 307 9.00 -38.93 7.15
N GLN A 308 8.12 -39.79 7.69
CA GLN A 308 7.13 -40.55 6.92
C GLN A 308 6.23 -39.66 6.03
N GLY A 309 5.90 -38.44 6.49
CA GLY A 309 5.08 -37.50 5.71
C GLY A 309 5.81 -36.76 4.59
N SER A 310 7.16 -36.85 4.53
CA SER A 310 7.99 -36.05 3.63
C SER A 310 7.66 -36.26 2.15
N ALA A 311 7.41 -37.51 1.74
CA ALA A 311 7.12 -37.85 0.36
C ALA A 311 5.79 -37.24 -0.13
N LEU A 312 4.74 -37.29 0.70
CA LEU A 312 3.44 -36.72 0.37
C LEU A 312 3.50 -35.19 0.30
N VAL A 313 4.10 -34.55 1.32
CA VAL A 313 4.26 -33.09 1.35
C VAL A 313 5.08 -32.62 0.14
N ARG A 314 6.14 -33.34 -0.22
CA ARG A 314 6.92 -33.03 -1.43
C ARG A 314 6.08 -33.12 -2.69
N LYS A 315 5.26 -34.17 -2.85
CA LYS A 315 4.37 -34.33 -4.01
C LYS A 315 3.38 -33.16 -4.11
N MET A 316 2.76 -32.77 -2.99
CA MET A 316 1.83 -31.64 -2.95
C MET A 316 2.53 -30.31 -3.24
N ALA A 317 3.74 -30.11 -2.72
CA ALA A 317 4.56 -28.94 -2.99
C ALA A 317 4.94 -28.84 -4.48
N VAL A 318 5.38 -29.94 -5.08
CA VAL A 318 5.70 -30.00 -6.53
C VAL A 318 4.45 -29.77 -7.38
N ALA A 319 3.31 -30.36 -7.02
CA ALA A 319 2.05 -30.12 -7.72
C ALA A 319 1.65 -28.63 -7.64
N GLY A 320 1.76 -28.02 -6.45
CA GLY A 320 1.51 -26.58 -6.27
C GLY A 320 2.47 -25.71 -7.09
N PHE A 321 3.76 -26.04 -7.12
CA PHE A 321 4.74 -25.38 -7.98
C PHE A 321 4.35 -25.46 -9.46
N VAL A 322 3.98 -26.64 -9.96
CA VAL A 322 3.55 -26.82 -11.35
C VAL A 322 2.33 -25.95 -11.67
N LEU A 323 1.32 -25.92 -10.80
CA LEU A 323 0.14 -25.07 -10.97
C LEU A 323 0.51 -23.58 -11.01
N LEU A 324 1.41 -23.13 -10.12
CA LEU A 324 1.89 -21.75 -10.10
C LEU A 324 2.71 -21.41 -11.35
N MET A 325 3.51 -22.35 -11.87
CA MET A 325 4.25 -22.15 -13.12
C MET A 325 3.32 -22.08 -14.32
N ILE A 326 2.29 -22.92 -14.39
CA ILE A 326 1.26 -22.83 -15.43
C ILE A 326 0.58 -21.46 -15.36
N ALA A 327 0.18 -21.00 -14.17
CA ALA A 327 -0.42 -19.68 -14.00
C ALA A 327 0.52 -18.54 -14.44
N ARG A 328 1.81 -18.60 -14.05
CA ARG A 328 2.82 -17.59 -14.44
C ARG A 328 3.08 -17.56 -15.94
N THR A 329 3.20 -18.73 -16.57
CA THR A 329 3.37 -18.82 -18.02
C THR A 329 2.12 -18.34 -18.73
N GLY A 330 0.92 -18.67 -18.23
CA GLY A 330 -0.35 -18.17 -18.76
C GLY A 330 -0.45 -16.64 -18.73
N LEU A 331 0.05 -15.99 -17.67
CA LEU A 331 0.15 -14.52 -17.60
C LEU A 331 1.10 -13.93 -18.67
N MET A 332 2.14 -14.65 -19.08
CA MET A 332 3.07 -14.17 -20.11
C MET A 332 2.55 -14.36 -21.53
N LEU A 333 1.74 -15.41 -21.75
CA LEU A 333 1.29 -15.84 -23.08
C LEU A 333 0.03 -15.12 -23.59
N HIS A 334 -0.55 -14.18 -22.82
CA HIS A 334 -1.74 -13.40 -23.23
C HIS A 334 -2.86 -14.28 -23.82
N LEU A 335 -3.18 -15.39 -23.13
CA LEU A 335 -4.11 -16.40 -23.66
C LEU A 335 -5.50 -15.80 -23.94
N PRO A 336 -6.11 -16.04 -25.12
CA PRO A 336 -7.42 -15.51 -25.47
C PRO A 336 -8.48 -15.86 -24.42
N GLY A 337 -9.25 -14.86 -23.96
CA GLY A 337 -10.29 -15.02 -22.94
C GLY A 337 -9.80 -14.98 -21.49
N VAL A 338 -8.49 -14.99 -21.25
CA VAL A 338 -7.90 -14.80 -19.91
C VAL A 338 -7.56 -13.32 -19.74
N LYS A 339 -8.27 -12.63 -18.83
CA LYS A 339 -7.97 -11.23 -18.53
C LYS A 339 -6.65 -11.15 -17.75
N ASN A 340 -5.59 -10.60 -18.35
CA ASN A 340 -4.40 -10.23 -17.59
C ASN A 340 -4.69 -8.95 -16.79
N PRO A 341 -4.61 -8.96 -15.45
CA PRO A 341 -4.82 -7.75 -14.65
C PRO A 341 -3.75 -6.68 -14.90
N LEU A 342 -2.58 -7.03 -15.46
CA LEU A 342 -1.45 -6.13 -15.72
C LEU A 342 -1.57 -5.39 -17.09
N GLU A 343 -2.36 -5.90 -18.04
CA GLU A 343 -2.45 -5.39 -19.43
C GLU A 343 -3.67 -4.48 -19.65
N LYS A 344 -3.81 -3.42 -18.85
CA LYS A 344 -4.94 -2.47 -18.98
C LYS A 344 -4.50 -1.03 -19.23
N TRP A 345 -3.64 -0.87 -20.24
CA TRP A 345 -2.96 0.40 -20.53
C TRP A 345 -3.35 0.96 -21.91
N ASP A 346 -4.18 0.26 -22.68
CA ASP A 346 -4.62 0.62 -24.04
C ASP A 346 -5.35 1.98 -24.12
N TRP A 347 -5.79 2.50 -22.98
CA TRP A 347 -6.39 3.82 -22.87
C TRP A 347 -5.38 4.97 -22.94
N ILE A 348 -4.09 4.71 -22.67
CA ILE A 348 -3.07 5.77 -22.59
C ILE A 348 -2.83 6.41 -23.95
N ALA A 349 -2.66 5.61 -25.02
CA ALA A 349 -2.38 6.15 -26.35
C ALA A 349 -3.52 7.05 -26.91
N PRO A 350 -4.81 6.67 -26.79
CA PRO A 350 -5.91 7.57 -27.11
C PRO A 350 -5.90 8.87 -26.30
N VAL A 351 -5.64 8.80 -24.99
CA VAL A 351 -5.57 10.00 -24.13
C VAL A 351 -4.39 10.89 -24.52
N ASP A 352 -3.22 10.30 -24.78
CA ASP A 352 -2.01 11.04 -25.16
C ASP A 352 -2.16 11.75 -26.52
N SER A 353 -2.79 11.07 -27.48
CA SER A 353 -3.12 11.64 -28.80
C SER A 353 -4.04 12.86 -28.68
N ILE A 354 -5.06 12.78 -27.80
CA ILE A 354 -5.96 13.92 -27.56
C ILE A 354 -5.25 15.04 -26.81
N ALA A 355 -4.42 14.70 -25.82
CA ALA A 355 -3.76 15.67 -24.97
C ALA A 355 -2.68 16.48 -25.70
N GLY A 356 -1.95 15.83 -26.62
CA GLY A 356 -0.79 16.43 -27.28
C GLY A 356 0.25 16.88 -26.25
N ASN A 357 0.57 18.17 -26.21
CA ASN A 357 1.48 18.76 -25.22
C ASN A 357 0.75 19.40 -24.02
N THR A 358 -0.58 19.32 -23.99
CA THR A 358 -1.38 19.89 -22.92
C THR A 358 -1.32 18.95 -21.69
N PRO A 359 -1.04 19.47 -20.47
CA PRO A 359 -1.02 18.64 -19.27
C PRO A 359 -2.32 17.86 -19.05
N VAL A 360 -2.19 16.65 -18.51
CA VAL A 360 -3.31 15.74 -18.22
C VAL A 360 -3.49 15.58 -16.73
N VAL A 361 -4.74 15.71 -16.27
CA VAL A 361 -5.14 15.63 -14.87
C VAL A 361 -6.19 14.53 -14.73
N PHE A 362 -5.91 13.51 -13.93
CA PHE A 362 -6.83 12.40 -13.70
C PHE A 362 -7.65 12.62 -12.43
N GLN A 363 -8.97 12.46 -12.52
CA GLN A 363 -9.82 12.47 -11.33
C GLN A 363 -9.64 11.16 -10.55
N ASN A 364 -9.51 11.26 -9.22
CA ASN A 364 -9.63 10.17 -8.27
C ASN A 364 -8.81 8.93 -8.65
N SER A 365 -7.55 9.14 -9.03
CA SER A 365 -6.67 8.04 -9.40
C SER A 365 -5.22 8.44 -9.20
N TYR A 366 -4.52 7.78 -8.26
CA TYR A 366 -3.05 7.87 -8.19
C TYR A 366 -2.36 6.96 -9.20
N ARG A 367 -3.06 5.93 -9.68
CA ARG A 367 -2.54 4.90 -10.61
C ARG A 367 -2.45 5.43 -12.04
N SER A 368 -3.55 6.00 -12.54
CA SER A 368 -3.65 6.50 -13.92
C SER A 368 -2.57 7.54 -14.28
N PRO A 369 -2.33 8.61 -13.49
CA PRO A 369 -1.26 9.56 -13.81
C PRO A 369 0.13 8.92 -13.76
N ALA A 370 0.35 7.94 -12.86
CA ALA A 370 1.62 7.24 -12.76
C ALA A 370 1.89 6.35 -13.99
N GLN A 371 0.88 5.59 -14.43
CA GLN A 371 0.96 4.77 -15.64
C GLN A 371 1.15 5.65 -16.89
N PHE A 372 0.38 6.74 -17.00
CA PHE A 372 0.50 7.69 -18.10
C PHE A 372 1.90 8.31 -18.16
N THR A 373 2.44 8.73 -17.01
CA THR A 373 3.79 9.30 -16.92
C THR A 373 4.86 8.31 -17.32
N PHE A 374 4.76 7.06 -16.86
CA PHE A 374 5.72 6.02 -17.23
C PHE A 374 5.69 5.69 -18.73
N GLN A 375 4.51 5.57 -19.32
CA GLN A 375 4.36 5.16 -20.71
C GLN A 375 4.71 6.28 -21.72
N THR A 376 4.39 7.53 -21.39
CA THR A 376 4.53 8.67 -22.32
C THR A 376 5.76 9.54 -22.02
N GLY A 377 6.33 9.45 -20.81
CA GLY A 377 7.33 10.38 -20.29
C GLY A 377 6.78 11.76 -19.92
N LYS A 378 5.49 12.03 -20.16
CA LYS A 378 4.84 13.32 -19.84
C LYS A 378 4.30 13.30 -18.42
N LYS A 379 4.65 14.30 -17.61
CA LYS A 379 4.13 14.45 -16.24
C LYS A 379 2.60 14.59 -16.27
N ALA A 380 1.93 13.70 -15.55
CA ALA A 380 0.49 13.77 -15.30
C ALA A 380 0.18 14.01 -13.82
N TYR A 381 -1.03 14.46 -13.55
CA TYR A 381 -1.48 14.91 -12.23
C TYR A 381 -2.76 14.19 -11.82
N THR A 382 -3.17 14.33 -10.57
CA THR A 382 -4.49 13.92 -10.13
C THR A 382 -5.15 14.99 -9.27
N LEU A 383 -6.47 15.09 -9.40
CA LEU A 383 -7.34 15.79 -8.47
C LEU A 383 -8.13 14.74 -7.69
N THR A 384 -8.07 14.82 -6.36
CA THR A 384 -8.82 13.94 -5.48
C THR A 384 -9.97 14.71 -4.84
N ASP A 385 -11.18 14.17 -4.96
CA ASP A 385 -12.34 14.64 -4.22
C ASP A 385 -12.61 13.77 -2.98
N LEU A 386 -13.66 14.10 -2.23
CA LEU A 386 -14.06 13.41 -1.00
C LEU A 386 -14.41 11.92 -1.17
N TYR A 387 -14.72 11.47 -2.39
CA TYR A 387 -15.03 10.06 -2.67
C TYR A 387 -13.78 9.22 -2.95
N TYR A 388 -12.60 9.82 -2.83
CA TYR A 388 -11.33 9.15 -3.06
C TYR A 388 -10.35 9.33 -1.91
N ARG A 389 -9.49 8.33 -1.73
CA ARG A 389 -8.42 8.42 -0.74
C ARG A 389 -7.37 9.46 -1.17
N PRO A 390 -6.75 10.19 -0.23
CA PRO A 390 -5.56 10.96 -0.55
C PRO A 390 -4.41 10.06 -1.03
N SER A 391 -3.41 10.68 -1.64
CA SER A 391 -2.24 10.04 -2.23
C SER A 391 -0.98 10.91 -2.07
N GLN A 392 0.14 10.44 -2.61
CA GLN A 392 1.40 11.18 -2.61
C GLN A 392 1.34 12.43 -3.50
N PHE A 393 0.45 12.45 -4.50
CA PHE A 393 0.25 13.65 -5.33
C PHE A 393 -0.26 14.83 -4.51
N ASP A 394 -1.12 14.57 -3.52
CA ASP A 394 -1.62 15.58 -2.58
C ASP A 394 -0.50 16.17 -1.71
N LEU A 395 0.51 15.35 -1.39
CA LEU A 395 1.65 15.75 -0.59
C LEU A 395 2.69 16.55 -1.37
N TRP A 396 2.98 16.19 -2.63
CA TRP A 396 4.03 16.85 -3.41
C TRP A 396 3.68 18.27 -3.85
N GLY A 397 2.40 18.63 -3.89
CA GLY A 397 1.97 19.96 -4.33
C GLY A 397 2.30 20.26 -5.79
N ASP A 398 2.47 19.21 -6.60
CA ASP A 398 2.84 19.31 -8.01
C ASP A 398 1.79 20.07 -8.85
N GLU A 399 0.54 20.08 -8.42
CA GLU A 399 -0.54 20.80 -9.10
C GLU A 399 -0.30 22.30 -9.24
N ARG A 400 0.60 22.90 -8.47
CA ARG A 400 1.03 24.30 -8.63
C ARG A 400 1.53 24.61 -10.05
N ASP A 401 2.04 23.60 -10.75
CA ASP A 401 2.50 23.71 -12.13
C ASP A 401 1.34 23.97 -13.12
N LEU A 402 0.10 23.77 -12.67
CA LEU A 402 -1.13 23.87 -13.48
C LEU A 402 -1.87 25.19 -13.30
N GLN A 403 -1.45 26.06 -12.37
CA GLN A 403 -2.13 27.33 -12.12
C GLN A 403 -2.18 28.20 -13.38
N ASN A 404 -3.38 28.64 -13.74
CA ASN A 404 -3.69 29.40 -14.97
C ASN A 404 -3.26 28.70 -16.28
N ARG A 405 -3.09 27.37 -16.28
CA ARG A 405 -2.77 26.62 -17.50
C ARG A 405 -3.99 25.95 -18.09
N SER A 406 -3.94 25.76 -19.41
CA SER A 406 -4.87 24.85 -20.07
C SER A 406 -4.49 23.41 -19.76
N VAL A 407 -5.49 22.60 -19.42
CA VAL A 407 -5.32 21.17 -19.07
C VAL A 407 -6.43 20.33 -19.68
N TRP A 408 -6.16 19.04 -19.82
CA TRP A 408 -7.21 18.04 -20.02
C TRP A 408 -7.51 17.34 -18.69
N ILE A 409 -8.76 17.42 -18.24
CA ILE A 409 -9.22 16.62 -17.10
C ILE A 409 -9.86 15.34 -17.62
N ILE A 410 -9.39 14.19 -17.11
CA ILE A 410 -9.85 12.85 -17.40
C ILE A 410 -10.55 12.28 -16.17
N GLY A 411 -11.87 12.19 -16.21
CA GLY A 411 -12.64 11.51 -15.17
C GLY A 411 -13.14 10.14 -15.61
N GLN A 412 -13.60 9.38 -14.62
CA GLN A 412 -14.16 8.05 -14.82
C GLN A 412 -15.47 8.12 -15.63
N GLY A 413 -15.94 6.99 -16.18
CA GLY A 413 -17.06 6.95 -17.13
C GLY A 413 -18.40 7.41 -16.57
N ASP A 414 -18.60 7.32 -15.25
CA ASP A 414 -19.79 7.74 -14.51
C ASP A 414 -19.78 9.25 -14.16
N TRP A 415 -18.68 9.94 -14.44
CA TRP A 415 -18.50 11.33 -14.08
C TRP A 415 -19.41 12.28 -14.87
N ARG A 416 -19.98 13.29 -14.20
CA ARG A 416 -20.90 14.25 -14.82
C ARG A 416 -20.32 15.65 -14.73
N VAL A 417 -19.51 16.01 -15.72
CA VAL A 417 -19.04 17.40 -15.89
C VAL A 417 -19.60 18.00 -17.16
N ARG A 418 -20.11 19.23 -17.03
CA ARG A 418 -20.66 19.98 -18.15
C ARG A 418 -19.58 20.24 -19.20
N GLY A 419 -19.89 19.87 -20.44
CA GLY A 419 -18.98 20.00 -21.58
C GLY A 419 -17.94 18.88 -21.68
N ALA A 420 -17.97 17.86 -20.82
CA ALA A 420 -17.15 16.66 -21.00
C ALA A 420 -17.69 15.79 -22.13
N ARG A 421 -16.78 15.24 -22.95
CA ARG A 421 -17.10 14.24 -23.98
C ARG A 421 -16.63 12.86 -23.53
N GLU A 422 -17.34 11.83 -23.96
CA GLU A 422 -16.99 10.45 -23.64
C GLU A 422 -15.95 9.92 -24.61
N ILE A 423 -14.96 9.19 -24.09
CA ILE A 423 -14.02 8.40 -24.87
C ILE A 423 -14.09 6.95 -24.39
N LYS A 424 -14.11 6.00 -25.34
CA LYS A 424 -14.26 4.57 -25.08
C LYS A 424 -13.04 3.78 -25.58
N PRO A 425 -11.90 3.83 -24.88
CA PRO A 425 -10.87 2.81 -25.03
C PRO A 425 -11.44 1.40 -24.83
N PRO A 426 -10.77 0.34 -25.33
CA PRO A 426 -11.30 -1.03 -25.33
C PRO A 426 -11.76 -1.57 -23.97
N LEU A 427 -11.12 -1.14 -22.88
CA LEU A 427 -11.34 -1.66 -21.52
C LEU A 427 -11.81 -0.61 -20.51
N ASN A 428 -11.96 0.64 -20.94
CA ASN A 428 -12.26 1.76 -20.06
C ASN A 428 -13.23 2.73 -20.74
N THR A 429 -14.10 3.35 -19.96
CA THR A 429 -14.85 4.52 -20.38
C THR A 429 -14.35 5.70 -19.57
N PHE A 430 -13.89 6.74 -20.25
CA PHE A 430 -13.50 7.99 -19.61
C PHE A 430 -14.34 9.13 -20.14
N ARG A 431 -14.39 10.20 -19.34
CA ARG A 431 -14.94 11.48 -19.77
C ARG A 431 -13.84 12.52 -19.70
N ILE A 432 -13.69 13.24 -20.79
CA ILE A 432 -12.60 14.19 -20.98
C ILE A 432 -13.14 15.59 -21.24
N LYS A 433 -12.60 16.57 -20.52
CA LYS A 433 -12.90 18.00 -20.69
C LYS A 433 -11.61 18.79 -20.80
N LYS A 434 -11.54 19.70 -21.77
CA LYS A 434 -10.49 20.72 -21.83
C LYS A 434 -10.90 21.86 -20.91
N VAL A 435 -9.96 22.30 -20.08
CA VAL A 435 -10.09 23.47 -19.22
C VAL A 435 -9.06 24.46 -19.72
N ASP A 436 -9.46 25.69 -19.99
CA ASP A 436 -8.55 26.67 -20.63
C ASP A 436 -7.64 27.36 -19.61
N SER A 437 -8.12 27.53 -18.37
CA SER A 437 -7.36 28.13 -17.28
C SER A 437 -7.75 27.50 -15.94
N LEU A 438 -6.99 26.50 -15.50
CA LEU A 438 -7.21 25.82 -14.22
C LEU A 438 -6.84 26.71 -13.03
N GLN A 439 -7.67 26.74 -11.99
CA GLN A 439 -7.29 27.24 -10.67
C GLN A 439 -7.05 26.06 -9.74
N VAL A 440 -5.93 26.04 -9.02
CA VAL A 440 -5.60 24.95 -8.08
C VAL A 440 -5.73 25.42 -6.64
N ALA A 441 -6.27 24.55 -5.79
CA ALA A 441 -6.59 24.90 -4.41
C ALA A 441 -6.50 23.72 -3.43
N ARG A 442 -5.85 22.61 -3.80
CA ARG A 442 -5.84 21.41 -2.95
C ARG A 442 -5.17 21.64 -1.60
N GLN A 443 -4.13 22.46 -1.57
CA GLN A 443 -3.36 22.78 -0.37
C GLN A 443 -3.91 24.00 0.39
N VAL A 444 -4.94 24.69 -0.13
CA VAL A 444 -5.60 25.76 0.62
C VAL A 444 -6.11 25.18 1.94
N LYS A 445 -5.81 25.86 3.04
CA LYS A 445 -6.25 25.45 4.38
C LYS A 445 -7.46 26.26 4.78
N LEU A 446 -8.49 25.57 5.24
CA LEU A 446 -9.69 26.16 5.82
C LEU A 446 -9.72 25.83 7.31
N GLU A 447 -9.70 26.86 8.14
CA GLU A 447 -9.88 26.76 9.60
C GLU A 447 -11.25 27.36 9.94
N PHE A 448 -12.05 26.65 10.73
CA PHE A 448 -13.36 27.13 11.13
C PHE A 448 -13.66 26.71 12.57
N ALA A 449 -14.60 27.41 13.19
CA ALA A 449 -15.16 27.05 14.48
C ALA A 449 -16.68 26.94 14.35
N ILE A 450 -17.26 25.93 14.99
CA ILE A 450 -18.72 25.82 15.12
C ILE A 450 -19.10 26.60 16.37
N PRO A 451 -19.93 27.66 16.28
CA PRO A 451 -20.44 28.35 17.44
C PRO A 451 -21.15 27.40 18.41
N ASP A 452 -21.01 27.65 19.71
CA ASP A 452 -21.68 26.85 20.74
C ASP A 452 -23.18 27.23 20.76
N ALA A 453 -23.98 26.44 20.05
CA ALA A 453 -25.41 26.65 19.88
C ALA A 453 -26.13 25.31 19.69
N THR A 454 -27.44 25.31 19.96
CA THR A 454 -28.31 24.19 19.57
C THR A 454 -28.78 24.40 18.14
N TYR A 455 -28.42 23.48 17.25
CA TYR A 455 -28.82 23.51 15.85
C TYR A 455 -30.01 22.60 15.60
N ARG A 456 -30.95 23.05 14.77
CA ARG A 456 -32.14 22.33 14.31
C ARG A 456 -32.24 22.34 12.78
N PRO A 457 -32.98 21.41 12.17
CA PRO A 457 -33.28 21.48 10.75
C PRO A 457 -33.92 22.81 10.37
N GLY A 458 -33.43 23.45 9.31
CA GLY A 458 -33.86 24.77 8.86
C GLY A 458 -33.08 25.94 9.45
N ASP A 459 -32.27 25.73 10.51
CA ASP A 459 -31.41 26.79 11.04
C ASP A 459 -30.33 27.17 10.02
N THR A 460 -29.94 28.45 10.03
CA THR A 460 -28.81 28.93 9.24
C THR A 460 -27.53 28.76 10.06
N LEU A 461 -26.64 27.90 9.58
CA LEU A 461 -25.31 27.70 10.12
C LEU A 461 -24.41 28.83 9.64
N HIS A 462 -23.93 29.66 10.56
CA HIS A 462 -22.95 30.71 10.31
C HIS A 462 -21.58 30.25 10.85
N LEU A 463 -20.65 29.95 9.96
CA LEU A 463 -19.29 29.54 10.32
C LEU A 463 -18.32 30.69 10.02
N PRO A 464 -17.58 31.22 11.01
CA PRO A 464 -16.39 32.00 10.74
C PRO A 464 -15.31 31.07 10.16
N VAL A 465 -14.73 31.46 9.02
CA VAL A 465 -13.77 30.63 8.29
C VAL A 465 -12.55 31.46 7.94
N LYS A 466 -11.38 31.00 8.38
CA LYS A 466 -10.10 31.52 7.96
C LYS A 466 -9.54 30.67 6.82
N LEU A 467 -9.47 31.26 5.63
CA LEU A 467 -8.88 30.67 4.44
C LEU A 467 -7.41 31.09 4.33
N THR A 468 -6.49 30.13 4.28
CA THR A 468 -5.06 30.39 4.06
C THR A 468 -4.63 29.80 2.73
N ASN A 469 -4.19 30.67 1.80
CA ASN A 469 -3.60 30.27 0.53
C ASN A 469 -2.07 30.07 0.70
N PRO A 470 -1.55 28.82 0.69
CA PRO A 470 -0.12 28.57 0.86
C PRO A 470 0.70 28.74 -0.43
N TYR A 471 0.05 28.95 -1.58
CA TYR A 471 0.74 29.03 -2.86
C TYR A 471 1.43 30.39 -3.02
N PRO A 472 2.52 30.46 -3.81
CA PRO A 472 3.22 31.71 -4.12
C PRO A 472 2.49 32.59 -5.15
N PHE A 473 1.19 32.35 -5.38
CA PHE A 473 0.36 33.06 -6.35
C PHE A 473 -1.06 33.25 -5.82
N ASP A 474 -1.74 34.25 -6.37
CA ASP A 474 -3.14 34.48 -6.08
C ASP A 474 -4.02 33.46 -6.80
N ILE A 475 -5.08 33.03 -6.12
CA ILE A 475 -6.13 32.19 -6.69
C ILE A 475 -7.33 33.08 -7.01
N TYR A 476 -7.91 32.89 -8.18
CA TYR A 476 -9.09 33.62 -8.66
C TYR A 476 -10.25 32.63 -8.83
N PRO A 477 -11.06 32.37 -7.77
CA PRO A 477 -12.06 31.29 -7.78
C PRO A 477 -13.00 31.30 -8.97
N ASP A 478 -13.39 32.47 -9.46
CA ASP A 478 -14.33 32.63 -10.57
C ASP A 478 -13.68 32.53 -11.96
N ARG A 479 -12.35 32.33 -12.05
CA ARG A 479 -11.62 32.34 -13.30
C ARG A 479 -11.65 30.97 -13.99
N GLY A 480 -11.97 30.98 -15.28
CA GLY A 480 -11.97 29.79 -16.13
C GLY A 480 -13.33 29.10 -16.15
N ASP A 481 -13.38 27.94 -16.81
CA ASP A 481 -14.59 27.16 -17.05
C ASP A 481 -14.81 26.03 -16.01
N MET A 482 -14.02 26.06 -14.94
CA MET A 482 -14.08 25.19 -13.77
C MET A 482 -13.83 26.03 -12.49
N PRO A 483 -14.78 26.90 -12.11
CA PRO A 483 -14.60 27.81 -10.97
C PRO A 483 -14.51 27.05 -9.65
N LEU A 484 -13.86 27.64 -8.65
CA LEU A 484 -13.76 27.06 -7.32
C LEU A 484 -14.93 27.50 -6.44
N SER A 485 -15.57 26.55 -5.75
CA SER A 485 -16.61 26.85 -4.76
C SER A 485 -16.29 26.23 -3.40
N LEU A 486 -16.69 26.92 -2.33
CA LEU A 486 -16.52 26.45 -0.96
C LEU A 486 -17.72 25.59 -0.57
N TRP A 487 -17.48 24.54 0.21
CA TRP A 487 -18.51 23.63 0.66
C TRP A 487 -18.38 23.33 2.15
N ILE A 488 -19.53 23.25 2.82
CA ILE A 488 -19.64 22.62 4.14
C ILE A 488 -20.06 21.18 3.91
N ILE A 489 -19.26 20.25 4.43
CA ILE A 489 -19.41 18.81 4.27
C ILE A 489 -19.86 18.23 5.61
N PHE A 490 -20.97 17.51 5.62
CA PHE A 490 -21.48 16.79 6.77
C PHE A 490 -21.33 15.29 6.54
N ASP A 491 -20.48 14.67 7.35
CA ASP A 491 -20.23 13.24 7.35
C ASP A 491 -20.95 12.58 8.54
N VAL A 492 -21.70 11.51 8.30
CA VAL A 492 -22.28 10.70 9.38
C VAL A 492 -21.19 9.78 9.95
N PRO A 493 -20.97 9.78 11.28
CA PRO A 493 -20.03 8.86 11.89
C PRO A 493 -20.37 7.40 11.56
N ARG A 494 -19.39 6.63 11.07
CA ARG A 494 -19.50 5.19 10.68
C ARG A 494 -20.35 4.88 9.45
N ASP A 495 -20.95 5.88 8.80
CA ASP A 495 -21.61 5.75 7.51
C ASP A 495 -21.10 6.84 6.56
N HIS A 496 -19.92 6.58 6.00
CA HIS A 496 -19.28 7.45 5.01
C HIS A 496 -20.07 7.56 3.69
N GLY A 497 -21.14 6.77 3.50
CA GLY A 497 -22.06 6.91 2.36
C GLY A 497 -23.08 8.04 2.53
N ALA A 498 -23.34 8.47 3.77
CA ALA A 498 -24.32 9.49 4.10
C ALA A 498 -23.71 10.91 4.16
N ILE A 499 -23.08 11.34 3.08
CA ILE A 499 -22.48 12.69 2.98
C ILE A 499 -23.54 13.69 2.51
N ARG A 500 -23.57 14.86 3.14
CA ARG A 500 -24.35 16.03 2.68
C ARG A 500 -23.41 17.19 2.49
N MET A 501 -23.62 17.94 1.41
CA MET A 501 -22.76 19.06 1.06
C MET A 501 -23.61 20.28 0.81
N LEU A 502 -23.21 21.41 1.38
CA LEU A 502 -23.86 22.70 1.19
C LEU A 502 -22.85 23.67 0.58
N GLU A 503 -23.16 24.17 -0.61
CA GLU A 503 -22.33 25.16 -1.29
C GLU A 503 -22.41 26.50 -0.55
N VAL A 504 -21.27 27.16 -0.45
CA VAL A 504 -21.09 28.46 0.18
C VAL A 504 -20.50 29.40 -0.86
N GLN A 505 -21.14 30.55 -1.04
CA GLN A 505 -20.60 31.57 -1.94
C GLN A 505 -19.43 32.29 -1.27
N PRO A 506 -18.23 32.31 -1.86
CA PRO A 506 -17.12 33.06 -1.31
C PRO A 506 -17.39 34.57 -1.45
N GLU A 507 -17.31 35.32 -0.35
CA GLU A 507 -17.49 36.78 -0.36
C GLU A 507 -16.42 37.52 -1.18
N ARG A 508 -15.23 36.91 -1.37
CA ARG A 508 -14.11 37.49 -2.12
C ARG A 508 -13.80 36.74 -3.41
N LYS A 509 -13.66 37.51 -4.49
CA LYS A 509 -13.28 37.06 -5.84
C LYS A 509 -11.78 36.77 -6.03
N THR A 510 -10.97 36.91 -4.97
CA THR A 510 -9.52 36.67 -5.02
C THR A 510 -9.02 36.19 -3.67
N TRP A 511 -8.22 35.12 -3.67
CA TRP A 511 -7.54 34.58 -2.50
C TRP A 511 -6.04 34.87 -2.61
N PRO A 512 -5.55 35.94 -1.96
CA PRO A 512 -4.18 36.41 -2.10
C PRO A 512 -3.16 35.41 -1.57
N SER A 513 -1.99 35.35 -2.22
CA SER A 513 -0.86 34.51 -1.82
C SER A 513 -0.41 34.78 -0.39
N GLY A 514 -0.20 33.71 0.40
CA GLY A 514 0.39 33.76 1.74
C GLY A 514 -0.47 34.43 2.83
N ALA A 515 -1.61 35.01 2.47
CA ALA A 515 -2.49 35.71 3.39
C ALA A 515 -3.61 34.80 3.92
N GLY A 516 -3.95 35.00 5.20
CA GLY A 516 -5.19 34.51 5.78
C GLY A 516 -6.33 35.47 5.44
N VAL A 517 -7.39 34.97 4.83
CA VAL A 517 -8.63 35.71 4.56
C VAL A 517 -9.70 35.21 5.50
N GLU A 518 -10.26 36.11 6.29
CA GLU A 518 -11.47 35.82 7.06
C GLU A 518 -12.69 35.89 6.14
N LEU A 519 -13.52 34.86 6.21
CA LEU A 519 -14.74 34.68 5.43
C LEU A 519 -15.88 34.27 6.38
N SER A 520 -17.11 34.58 6.01
CA SER A 520 -18.29 33.99 6.65
C SER A 520 -18.90 32.95 5.71
N ALA A 521 -18.98 31.70 6.17
CA ALA A 521 -19.66 30.64 5.45
C ALA A 521 -21.05 30.42 6.03
N THR A 522 -22.08 30.63 5.20
CA THR A 522 -23.47 30.47 5.61
C THR A 522 -24.17 29.37 4.83
N ALA A 523 -24.84 28.45 5.52
CA ALA A 523 -25.67 27.45 4.87
C ALA A 523 -26.88 27.07 5.72
N VAL A 524 -28.01 26.79 5.07
CA VAL A 524 -29.23 26.33 5.75
C VAL A 524 -29.16 24.83 5.97
N ILE A 525 -29.32 24.39 7.22
CA ILE A 525 -29.33 22.97 7.58
C ILE A 525 -30.55 22.31 6.93
N PRO A 526 -30.38 21.27 6.07
CA PRO A 526 -31.47 20.57 5.42
C PRO A 526 -32.51 20.03 6.42
N ALA A 527 -33.80 20.14 6.07
CA ALA A 527 -34.93 19.72 6.91
C ALA A 527 -34.92 18.22 7.34
N ARG A 528 -34.13 17.39 6.66
CA ARG A 528 -34.02 15.94 6.93
C ARG A 528 -32.81 15.57 7.80
N MET A 529 -32.02 16.53 8.25
CA MET A 529 -30.83 16.27 9.06
C MET A 529 -31.16 16.33 10.55
N SER A 530 -30.90 15.24 11.25
CA SER A 530 -30.91 15.15 12.71
C SER A 530 -29.85 14.16 13.18
N GLY A 531 -29.38 14.30 14.42
CA GLY A 531 -28.34 13.45 15.01
C GLY A 531 -26.93 14.07 14.97
N GLU A 532 -25.93 13.22 15.17
CA GLU A 532 -24.52 13.62 15.25
C GLU A 532 -23.85 13.57 13.87
N TYR A 533 -23.15 14.64 13.52
CA TYR A 533 -22.37 14.74 12.28
C TYR A 533 -20.94 15.22 12.58
N ARG A 534 -20.01 14.85 11.68
CA ARG A 534 -18.73 15.52 11.54
C ARG A 534 -18.83 16.54 10.42
N VAL A 535 -18.62 17.81 10.75
CA VAL A 535 -18.56 18.91 9.80
C VAL A 535 -17.12 19.09 9.37
N SER A 536 -16.88 19.20 8.08
CA SER A 536 -15.63 19.66 7.50
C SER A 536 -15.91 20.71 6.44
N MET A 537 -14.89 21.40 5.97
CA MET A 537 -14.95 22.28 4.83
C MET A 537 -14.09 21.75 3.69
N GLY A 538 -14.54 22.00 2.47
CA GLY A 538 -13.87 21.58 1.26
C GLY A 538 -13.98 22.57 0.13
N ILE A 539 -13.14 22.38 -0.88
CA ILE A 539 -13.14 23.18 -2.10
C ILE A 539 -13.47 22.27 -3.27
N ALA A 540 -14.50 22.63 -4.02
CA ALA A 540 -14.91 21.99 -5.27
C ALA A 540 -14.36 22.76 -6.47
N MET A 541 -14.31 22.08 -7.62
CA MET A 541 -13.83 22.64 -8.87
C MET A 541 -14.86 22.38 -9.97
N GLY A 542 -15.59 23.42 -10.38
CA GLY A 542 -16.72 23.30 -11.31
C GLY A 542 -17.77 22.34 -10.79
N ASP A 543 -18.18 21.38 -11.62
CA ASP A 543 -19.15 20.34 -11.25
C ASP A 543 -18.52 19.17 -10.46
N LEU A 544 -17.23 19.26 -10.07
CA LEU A 544 -16.59 18.23 -9.25
C LEU A 544 -17.06 18.27 -7.80
N PRO A 545 -17.19 17.10 -7.14
CA PRO A 545 -17.32 17.08 -5.69
C PRO A 545 -16.11 17.76 -5.02
N PRO A 546 -16.29 18.36 -3.84
CA PRO A 546 -15.20 19.00 -3.11
C PRO A 546 -14.19 17.98 -2.58
N GLY A 547 -12.93 18.40 -2.46
CA GLY A 547 -11.95 17.72 -1.62
C GLY A 547 -11.96 18.31 -0.20
N TYR A 548 -11.52 17.55 0.81
CA TYR A 548 -11.38 18.09 2.17
C TYR A 548 -10.21 19.09 2.26
N ASN A 549 -10.46 20.26 2.83
CA ASN A 549 -9.49 21.35 3.03
C ASN A 549 -9.39 21.83 4.49
N SER A 550 -10.13 21.20 5.41
CA SER A 550 -10.11 21.48 6.86
C SER A 550 -9.97 20.20 7.69
N SER A 551 -9.71 20.36 8.98
CA SER A 551 -10.02 19.33 9.97
C SER A 551 -11.54 19.19 10.15
N ALA A 552 -11.99 18.05 10.70
CA ALA A 552 -13.39 17.84 11.04
C ALA A 552 -13.71 18.33 12.46
N ALA A 553 -14.90 18.88 12.65
CA ALA A 553 -15.47 19.27 13.95
C ALA A 553 -16.80 18.54 14.17
N LYS A 554 -17.17 18.28 15.42
CA LYS A 554 -18.43 17.59 15.74
C LYS A 554 -19.56 18.60 15.86
N ILE A 555 -20.72 18.27 15.29
CA ILE A 555 -21.98 19.01 15.47
C ILE A 555 -23.10 18.04 15.85
N VAL A 556 -24.04 18.51 16.65
CA VAL A 556 -25.27 17.77 16.97
C VAL A 556 -26.45 18.59 16.49
N ILE A 557 -27.27 17.99 15.64
CA ILE A 557 -28.50 18.60 15.12
C ILE A 557 -29.67 17.96 15.86
N ALA A 558 -30.34 18.76 16.68
CA ALA A 558 -31.52 18.36 17.43
C ALA A 558 -32.70 18.06 16.49
N HIS A 559 -33.64 17.24 16.98
CA HIS A 559 -34.86 16.87 16.26
C HIS A 559 -35.80 18.05 16.05
#